data_AF-A0A2P2FGB7-F1
#
_entry.id   AF-A0A2P2FGB7-F1
#
_cell.length_a   1.000
_cell.length_b   1.000
_cell.length_c   1.000
_cell.angle_alpha   90.00
_cell.angle_beta   90.00
_cell.angle_gamma   90.00
#
_symmetry.space_group_name_H-M   'P 1'
#
loop_
_entity.id
_entity.type
_entity.pdbx_description
1 polymer ?
#
loop_
_entity_poly.entity_id
_entity_poly.type
_entity_poly.pdbx_seq_one_letter_code
_entity_poly.pdbx_strand_id
1 'polypeptide(L)'
;MTETIAYFCCVVAFAGFGYKLIQARHTQPSRRMWFLSGFGMCIAGGIMLLTPAMENAVGVEEPVGSLLNLAADLLKIGAMAFAVAFARSLKLGEGKRIGWHARLSWAVVAAEIVLFVLSGSHRVGEHTAAGPGRLGWFVAYNVLFLVYGLISLLTFSIIFARFARHADPGPLRIGLWLLVGGGVSALGWTFWDVDDIYILATTGAVDAGEDTFSAILAALSVGLAGAGATLSVWGPALATPFRLIGAYRTYRRIEPLWAALREAVPGIALDPGPGMPGGVEFALYRRVIEIRDGHLALRPYFDPEVPPVAEAEARKAKIPEARIAATIEAAALAAALVAFEAGRRYAPDDVPATYLDEPDIATEAAWLAEVTRAWRRSLVVGRIRDHARESATRVL
;
A
#
# COMPACT_ATOMS: atom_id res chain seq x y z
N MET A 1 -26.33 25.05 -7.54
CA MET A 1 -26.40 24.08 -6.41
C MET A 1 -25.22 23.10 -6.44
N THR A 2 -24.94 22.45 -7.59
CA THR A 2 -23.77 21.59 -7.80
C THR A 2 -22.43 22.33 -7.59
N GLU A 3 -22.29 23.53 -8.14
CA GLU A 3 -21.07 24.35 -8.01
C GLU A 3 -20.80 24.81 -6.56
N THR A 4 -21.86 25.15 -5.83
CA THR A 4 -21.77 25.53 -4.41
C THR A 4 -21.30 24.35 -3.56
N ILE A 5 -21.77 23.13 -3.86
CA ILE A 5 -21.32 21.90 -3.20
C ILE A 5 -19.84 21.62 -3.51
N ALA A 6 -19.42 21.78 -4.77
CA ALA A 6 -18.02 21.62 -5.15
C ALA A 6 -17.09 22.62 -4.42
N TYR A 7 -17.52 23.88 -4.29
CA TYR A 7 -16.81 24.89 -3.52
C TYR A 7 -16.65 24.51 -2.05
N PHE A 8 -17.74 24.11 -1.37
CA PHE A 8 -17.68 23.67 0.02
C PHE A 8 -16.79 22.43 0.20
N CYS A 9 -16.82 21.47 -0.73
CA CYS A 9 -15.92 20.33 -0.73
C CYS A 9 -14.44 20.75 -0.83
N CYS A 10 -14.11 21.74 -1.66
CA CYS A 10 -12.76 22.28 -1.78
C CYS A 10 -12.32 23.02 -0.50
N VAL A 11 -13.20 23.80 0.12
CA VAL A 11 -12.93 24.47 1.41
C VAL A 11 -12.68 23.45 2.51
N VAL A 12 -13.49 22.40 2.61
CA VAL A 12 -13.31 21.32 3.59
C VAL A 12 -12.02 20.56 3.32
N ALA A 13 -11.69 20.28 2.07
CA ALA A 13 -10.42 19.64 1.71
C ALA A 13 -9.22 20.52 2.09
N PHE A 14 -9.26 21.82 1.76
CA PHE A 14 -8.22 22.79 2.10
C PHE A 14 -8.03 22.88 3.62
N ALA A 15 -9.12 23.03 4.38
CA ALA A 15 -9.10 23.07 5.83
C ALA A 15 -8.59 21.75 6.44
N GLY A 16 -8.98 20.60 5.89
CA GLY A 16 -8.53 19.28 6.33
C GLY A 16 -7.03 19.04 6.09
N PHE A 17 -6.51 19.42 4.92
CA PHE A 17 -5.08 19.36 4.63
C PHE A 17 -4.27 20.35 5.46
N GLY A 18 -4.80 21.56 5.69
CA GLY A 18 -4.21 22.58 6.57
C GLY A 18 -4.16 22.13 8.03
N TYR A 19 -5.24 21.56 8.56
CA TYR A 19 -5.26 20.96 9.90
C TYR A 19 -4.24 19.83 10.02
N LYS A 20 -4.15 18.93 9.03
CA LYS A 20 -3.10 17.90 9.01
C LYS A 20 -1.70 18.48 8.96
N LEU A 21 -1.48 19.60 8.28
CA LEU A 21 -0.19 20.30 8.24
C LEU A 21 0.18 20.89 9.61
N ILE A 22 -0.80 21.47 10.31
CA ILE A 22 -0.64 22.01 11.66
C ILE A 22 -0.40 20.87 12.67
N GLN A 23 -1.20 19.80 12.61
CA GLN A 23 -1.02 18.61 13.43
C GLN A 23 0.36 17.99 13.20
N ALA A 24 0.79 17.91 11.94
CA ALA A 24 2.13 17.47 11.57
C ALA A 24 3.23 18.39 12.16
N ARG A 25 3.03 19.70 12.34
CA ARG A 25 4.02 20.53 13.04
C ARG A 25 4.25 20.12 14.49
N HIS A 26 3.21 19.62 15.17
CA HIS A 26 3.27 19.27 16.59
C HIS A 26 3.75 17.84 16.85
N THR A 27 3.55 16.91 15.92
CA THR A 27 4.05 15.53 16.00
C THR A 27 5.11 15.33 14.93
N GLN A 28 6.40 15.10 15.27
CA GLN A 28 7.51 14.91 14.31
C GLN A 28 7.08 14.08 13.09
N PRO A 29 6.65 14.70 11.99
CA PRO A 29 5.98 13.98 10.93
C PRO A 29 7.04 13.60 9.91
N SER A 30 6.86 12.44 9.28
CA SER A 30 7.66 12.11 8.10
C SER A 30 7.54 13.25 7.08
N ARG A 31 8.66 13.65 6.46
CA ARG A 31 8.69 14.72 5.42
C ARG A 31 7.67 14.49 4.29
N ARG A 32 7.25 13.23 4.11
CA ARG A 32 6.24 12.79 3.14
C ARG A 32 4.86 13.38 3.41
N MET A 33 4.46 13.49 4.68
CA MET A 33 3.16 14.04 5.05
C MET A 33 3.07 15.54 4.73
N TRP A 34 4.18 16.28 4.88
CA TRP A 34 4.28 17.68 4.48
C TRP A 34 4.06 17.88 2.98
N PHE A 35 4.74 17.10 2.14
CA PHE A 35 4.59 17.22 0.69
C PHE A 35 3.18 16.84 0.23
N LEU A 36 2.57 15.82 0.83
CA LEU A 36 1.21 15.41 0.50
C LEU A 36 0.17 16.45 0.92
N SER A 37 0.29 17.01 2.12
CA SER A 37 -0.59 18.10 2.58
C SER A 37 -0.41 19.37 1.74
N GLY A 38 0.83 19.73 1.39
CA GLY A 38 1.12 20.86 0.51
C GLY A 38 0.50 20.69 -0.89
N PHE A 39 0.64 19.49 -1.47
CA PHE A 39 0.00 19.14 -2.74
C PHE A 39 -1.53 19.31 -2.69
N GLY A 40 -2.18 18.72 -1.68
CA GLY A 40 -3.63 18.80 -1.52
C GLY A 40 -4.14 20.23 -1.30
N MET A 41 -3.42 21.03 -0.53
CA MET A 41 -3.75 22.43 -0.26
C MET A 41 -3.60 23.31 -1.52
N CYS A 42 -2.57 23.07 -2.34
CA CYS A 42 -2.39 23.77 -3.60
C CYS A 42 -3.49 23.46 -4.62
N ILE A 43 -3.86 22.18 -4.79
CA ILE A 43 -4.97 21.80 -5.69
C ILE A 43 -6.29 22.38 -5.20
N ALA A 44 -6.63 22.18 -3.93
CA ALA A 44 -7.89 22.66 -3.36
C ALA A 44 -8.00 24.19 -3.46
N GLY A 45 -6.90 24.91 -3.20
CA GLY A 45 -6.85 26.36 -3.34
C GLY A 45 -6.99 26.82 -4.80
N GLY A 46 -6.33 26.17 -5.74
CA GLY A 46 -6.42 26.52 -7.17
C GLY A 46 -7.84 26.35 -7.71
N ILE A 47 -8.51 25.23 -7.39
CA ILE A 47 -9.90 24.99 -7.79
C ILE A 47 -10.83 26.01 -7.12
N MET A 48 -10.61 26.33 -5.83
CA MET A 48 -11.43 27.29 -5.09
C MET A 48 -11.37 28.69 -5.71
N LEU A 49 -10.20 29.13 -6.19
CA LEU A 49 -10.03 30.45 -6.82
C LEU A 49 -10.74 30.57 -8.18
N LEU A 50 -10.83 29.48 -8.93
CA LEU A 50 -11.42 29.43 -10.28
C LEU A 50 -12.92 29.07 -10.26
N THR A 51 -13.55 28.95 -9.10
CA THR A 51 -14.97 28.61 -9.01
C THR A 51 -15.83 29.84 -9.30
N PRO A 52 -16.96 29.73 -10.04
CA PRO A 52 -17.87 30.85 -10.29
C PRO A 52 -18.38 31.54 -9.01
N ALA A 53 -18.50 30.80 -7.91
CA ALA A 53 -18.85 31.34 -6.60
C ALA A 53 -17.81 32.34 -6.07
N MET A 54 -16.52 32.12 -6.33
CA MET A 54 -15.44 33.02 -5.94
C MET A 54 -15.39 34.24 -6.85
N GLU A 55 -15.58 34.04 -8.16
CA GLU A 55 -15.68 35.12 -9.13
C GLU A 55 -16.87 36.05 -8.82
N ASN A 56 -18.02 35.49 -8.42
CA ASN A 56 -19.20 36.26 -8.00
C ASN A 56 -19.01 36.99 -6.65
N ALA A 57 -18.18 36.47 -5.75
CA ALA A 57 -17.97 37.06 -4.43
C ALA A 57 -16.96 38.22 -4.45
N VAL A 58 -15.92 38.09 -5.27
CA VAL A 58 -14.81 39.06 -5.35
C VAL A 58 -15.01 40.06 -6.49
N GLY A 59 -15.83 39.72 -7.48
CA GLY A 59 -16.03 40.50 -8.70
C GLY A 59 -15.02 40.11 -9.77
N VAL A 60 -15.48 40.14 -11.03
CA VAL A 60 -14.67 39.80 -12.22
C VAL A 60 -14.00 41.04 -12.84
N GLU A 61 -14.04 42.17 -12.13
CA GLU A 61 -13.48 43.44 -12.61
C GLU A 61 -11.94 43.39 -12.64
N GLU A 62 -11.35 43.98 -13.68
CA GLU A 62 -9.90 44.16 -13.77
C GLU A 62 -9.40 45.15 -12.70
N PRO A 63 -8.26 44.90 -12.03
CA PRO A 63 -7.27 43.85 -12.27
C PRO A 63 -7.52 42.53 -11.52
N VAL A 64 -8.62 42.41 -10.78
CA VAL A 64 -8.83 41.33 -9.81
C VAL A 64 -9.02 39.98 -10.49
N GLY A 65 -9.79 39.93 -11.59
CA GLY A 65 -9.97 38.70 -12.37
C GLY A 65 -8.65 38.11 -12.90
N SER A 66 -7.79 38.96 -13.47
CA SER A 66 -6.46 38.55 -13.96
C SER A 66 -5.52 38.09 -12.83
N LEU A 67 -5.58 38.72 -11.65
CA LEU A 67 -4.82 38.29 -10.47
C LEU A 67 -5.30 36.95 -9.89
N LEU A 68 -6.59 36.64 -9.98
CA LEU A 68 -7.13 35.33 -9.56
C LEU A 68 -6.61 34.20 -10.47
N ASN A 69 -6.53 34.44 -11.79
CA ASN A 69 -5.95 33.47 -12.73
C ASN A 69 -4.47 33.23 -12.44
N LEU A 70 -3.67 34.29 -12.25
CA LEU A 70 -2.27 34.15 -11.85
C LEU A 70 -2.12 33.37 -10.53
N ALA A 71 -2.94 33.69 -9.53
CA ALA A 71 -2.89 32.99 -8.25
C ALA A 71 -3.23 31.50 -8.38
N ALA A 72 -4.19 31.15 -9.24
CA ALA A 72 -4.54 29.76 -9.51
C ALA A 72 -3.40 29.02 -10.23
N ASP A 73 -2.77 29.64 -11.24
CA ASP A 73 -1.66 29.02 -11.97
C ASP A 73 -0.43 28.81 -11.07
N LEU A 74 -0.10 29.79 -10.22
CA LEU A 74 0.92 29.65 -9.19
C LEU A 74 0.64 28.48 -8.22
N LEU A 75 -0.62 28.29 -7.84
CA LEU A 75 -1.03 27.15 -7.02
C LEU A 75 -0.91 25.82 -7.77
N LYS A 76 -1.21 25.76 -9.07
CA LYS A 76 -0.98 24.57 -9.90
C LYS A 76 0.51 24.22 -9.98
N ILE A 77 1.38 25.21 -10.21
CA ILE A 77 2.85 25.02 -10.19
C ILE A 77 3.32 24.50 -8.83
N GLY A 78 2.77 25.07 -7.74
CA GLY A 78 3.00 24.61 -6.38
C GLY A 78 2.60 23.14 -6.18
N ALA A 79 1.41 22.75 -6.66
CA ALA A 79 0.95 21.37 -6.61
C ALA A 79 1.90 20.42 -7.36
N MET A 80 2.28 20.76 -8.59
CA MET A 80 3.24 19.96 -9.38
C MET A 80 4.59 19.82 -8.67
N ALA A 81 5.10 20.90 -8.07
CA ALA A 81 6.34 20.89 -7.30
C ALA A 81 6.24 19.96 -6.08
N PHE A 82 5.14 20.05 -5.31
CA PHE A 82 4.90 19.19 -4.16
C PHE A 82 4.71 17.72 -4.55
N ALA A 83 4.03 17.44 -5.66
CA ALA A 83 3.86 16.08 -6.19
C ALA A 83 5.21 15.44 -6.56
N VAL A 84 6.09 16.18 -7.26
CA VAL A 84 7.43 15.71 -7.62
C VAL A 84 8.32 15.57 -6.37
N ALA A 85 8.23 16.49 -5.41
CA ALA A 85 8.95 16.41 -4.15
C ALA A 85 8.50 15.18 -3.32
N PHE A 86 7.20 14.91 -3.26
CA PHE A 86 6.63 13.73 -2.64
C PHE A 86 7.18 12.46 -3.31
N ALA A 87 7.07 12.35 -4.63
CA ALA A 87 7.56 11.21 -5.40
C ALA A 87 9.06 10.96 -5.18
N ARG A 88 9.88 12.01 -5.18
CA ARG A 88 11.33 11.91 -4.92
C ARG A 88 11.66 11.54 -3.49
N SER A 89 10.88 12.00 -2.51
CA SER A 89 11.06 11.64 -1.10
C SER A 89 10.80 10.15 -0.82
N LEU A 90 9.96 9.51 -1.63
CA LEU A 90 9.79 8.05 -1.61
C LEU A 90 11.06 7.34 -2.10
N LYS A 91 11.71 7.88 -3.15
CA LYS A 91 12.90 7.26 -3.78
C LYS A 91 14.21 7.46 -3.00
N LEU A 92 14.44 8.65 -2.45
CA LEU A 92 15.76 9.05 -1.92
C LEU A 92 15.93 8.83 -0.41
N GLY A 93 14.88 8.46 0.32
CA GLY A 93 14.88 8.39 1.78
C GLY A 93 14.87 9.78 2.44
N GLU A 94 14.54 9.85 3.74
CA GLU A 94 14.24 11.12 4.43
C GLU A 94 15.45 12.09 4.55
N GLY A 95 16.68 11.58 4.38
CA GLY A 95 17.93 12.31 4.66
C GLY A 95 18.54 13.10 3.50
N LYS A 96 18.13 12.89 2.23
CA LYS A 96 18.77 13.57 1.08
C LYS A 96 18.03 14.86 0.68
N ARG A 97 18.79 15.92 0.38
CA ARG A 97 18.25 17.25 0.08
C ARG A 97 17.52 17.27 -1.27
N ILE A 98 16.22 17.56 -1.26
CA ILE A 98 15.37 17.83 -2.45
C ILE A 98 15.65 19.23 -3.06
N GLY A 99 16.65 19.95 -2.53
CA GLY A 99 16.84 21.39 -2.74
C GLY A 99 16.94 21.86 -4.19
N TRP A 100 17.44 21.04 -5.12
CA TRP A 100 17.50 21.45 -6.54
C TRP A 100 16.11 21.61 -7.18
N HIS A 101 15.19 20.68 -6.91
CA HIS A 101 13.84 20.74 -7.48
C HIS A 101 13.04 21.89 -6.88
N ALA A 102 13.16 22.10 -5.57
CA ALA A 102 12.54 23.26 -4.92
C ALA A 102 13.07 24.59 -5.49
N ARG A 103 14.37 24.71 -5.76
CA ARG A 103 14.95 25.90 -6.39
C ARG A 103 14.44 26.11 -7.81
N LEU A 104 14.33 25.03 -8.61
CA LEU A 104 13.78 25.10 -9.96
C LEU A 104 12.31 25.55 -9.92
N SER A 105 11.47 24.97 -9.05
CA SER A 105 10.07 25.37 -8.92
C SER A 105 9.92 26.83 -8.52
N TRP A 106 10.73 27.32 -7.57
CA TRP A 106 10.75 28.75 -7.21
C TRP A 106 11.21 29.65 -8.36
N ALA A 107 12.17 29.21 -9.16
CA ALA A 107 12.62 29.95 -10.35
C ALA A 107 11.52 30.03 -11.42
N VAL A 108 10.77 28.93 -11.64
CA VAL A 108 9.62 28.91 -12.56
C VAL A 108 8.52 29.84 -12.07
N VAL A 109 8.16 29.79 -10.78
CA VAL A 109 7.20 30.72 -10.16
C VAL A 109 7.61 32.18 -10.38
N ALA A 110 8.88 32.51 -10.13
CA ALA A 110 9.37 33.88 -10.34
C ALA A 110 9.32 34.30 -11.82
N ALA A 111 9.69 33.41 -12.73
CA ALA A 111 9.61 33.65 -14.16
C ALA A 111 8.16 33.84 -14.65
N GLU A 112 7.23 33.02 -14.14
CA GLU A 112 5.81 33.10 -14.46
C GLU A 112 5.19 34.45 -14.02
N ILE A 113 5.50 34.92 -12.81
CA ILE A 113 5.08 36.25 -12.32
C ILE A 113 5.61 37.36 -13.23
N VAL A 114 6.90 37.29 -13.62
CA VAL A 114 7.50 38.31 -14.49
C VAL A 114 6.85 38.30 -15.87
N LEU A 115 6.65 37.12 -16.48
CA LEU A 115 6.03 36.99 -17.79
C LEU A 115 4.57 37.46 -17.79
N PHE A 116 3.83 37.20 -16.71
CA PHE A 116 2.47 37.70 -16.53
C PHE A 116 2.41 39.23 -16.46
N VAL A 117 3.30 39.86 -15.68
CA VAL A 117 3.36 41.34 -15.60
C VAL A 117 3.76 41.95 -16.94
N LEU A 118 4.68 41.31 -17.67
CA LEU A 118 5.13 41.76 -18.99
C LEU A 118 4.08 41.55 -20.08
N SER A 119 3.26 40.50 -20.01
CA SER A 119 2.20 40.23 -20.98
C SER A 119 1.11 41.29 -20.96
N GLY A 120 0.89 41.95 -19.82
CA GLY A 120 -0.23 42.88 -19.64
C GLY A 120 -1.57 42.22 -19.97
N SER A 121 -1.70 40.94 -19.64
CA SER A 121 -2.91 40.16 -19.86
C SER A 121 -4.09 40.82 -19.15
N HIS A 122 -5.21 40.90 -19.83
CA HIS A 122 -6.46 41.42 -19.29
C HIS A 122 -7.60 40.51 -19.75
N ARG A 123 -8.62 40.38 -18.91
CA ARG A 123 -9.80 39.58 -19.19
C ARG A 123 -10.80 40.41 -20.00
N VAL A 124 -11.27 39.85 -21.12
CA VAL A 124 -12.27 40.44 -22.01
C VAL A 124 -13.46 39.47 -22.10
N GLY A 125 -14.44 39.66 -21.20
CA GLY A 125 -15.54 38.72 -21.03
C GLY A 125 -15.03 37.37 -20.49
N GLU A 126 -15.29 36.29 -21.20
CA GLU A 126 -14.76 34.96 -20.87
C GLU A 126 -13.33 34.72 -21.39
N HIS A 127 -12.78 35.63 -22.21
CA HIS A 127 -11.49 35.46 -22.85
C HIS A 127 -10.37 36.14 -22.07
N THR A 128 -9.15 35.60 -22.16
CA THR A 128 -7.94 36.30 -21.69
C THR A 128 -7.12 36.71 -22.91
N ALA A 129 -6.89 38.01 -23.06
CA ALA A 129 -6.16 38.58 -24.20
C ALA A 129 -4.84 39.20 -23.76
N ALA A 130 -3.84 39.12 -24.63
CA ALA A 130 -2.56 39.79 -24.40
C ALA A 130 -2.70 41.31 -24.54
N GLY A 131 -1.90 42.08 -23.80
CA GLY A 131 -1.81 43.52 -24.02
C GLY A 131 -1.32 43.87 -25.44
N PRO A 132 -1.66 45.04 -25.99
CA PRO A 132 -1.25 45.44 -27.34
C PRO A 132 0.27 45.32 -27.54
N GLY A 133 0.70 44.54 -28.54
CA GLY A 133 2.11 44.31 -28.85
C GLY A 133 2.88 43.39 -27.87
N ARG A 134 2.19 42.73 -26.94
CA ARG A 134 2.81 41.90 -25.87
C ARG A 134 2.52 40.39 -26.00
N LEU A 135 1.97 39.97 -27.15
CA LEU A 135 1.62 38.57 -27.44
C LEU A 135 2.75 37.58 -27.17
N GLY A 136 3.99 37.92 -27.55
CA GLY A 136 5.15 37.03 -27.33
C GLY A 136 5.40 36.69 -25.86
N TRP A 137 5.14 37.63 -24.94
CA TRP A 137 5.27 37.38 -23.49
C TRP A 137 4.15 36.46 -22.96
N PHE A 138 2.94 36.60 -23.50
CA PHE A 138 1.82 35.74 -23.12
C PHE A 138 1.96 34.32 -23.66
N VAL A 139 2.51 34.16 -24.88
CA VAL A 139 2.88 32.84 -25.40
C VAL A 139 4.00 32.22 -24.55
N ALA A 140 5.03 32.99 -24.21
CA ALA A 140 6.12 32.50 -23.35
C ALA A 140 5.64 32.07 -21.97
N TYR A 141 4.68 32.79 -21.37
CA TYR A 141 4.00 32.43 -20.13
C TYR A 141 3.34 31.04 -20.23
N ASN A 142 2.48 30.83 -21.22
CA ASN A 142 1.77 29.56 -21.40
C ASN A 142 2.71 28.40 -21.76
N VAL A 143 3.72 28.63 -22.61
CA VAL A 143 4.73 27.62 -22.96
C VAL A 143 5.55 27.20 -21.74
N LEU A 144 5.93 28.15 -20.88
CA LEU A 144 6.68 27.84 -19.66
C LEU A 144 5.85 26.96 -18.71
N PHE A 145 4.57 27.32 -18.50
CA PHE A 145 3.62 26.55 -17.71
C PHE A 145 3.45 25.12 -18.27
N LEU A 146 3.18 25.00 -19.56
CA LEU A 146 3.04 23.74 -20.29
C LEU A 146 4.26 22.82 -20.11
N VAL A 147 5.45 23.32 -20.43
CA VAL A 147 6.69 22.52 -20.39
C VAL A 147 6.98 22.05 -18.97
N TYR A 148 6.82 22.94 -17.97
CA TYR A 148 7.01 22.57 -16.57
C TYR A 148 6.00 21.52 -16.11
N GLY A 149 4.73 21.66 -16.51
CA GLY A 149 3.65 20.70 -16.22
C GLY A 149 3.96 19.32 -16.79
N LEU A 150 4.29 19.23 -18.08
CA LEU A 150 4.65 17.98 -18.74
C LEU A 150 5.84 17.27 -18.07
N ILE A 151 6.92 18.00 -17.77
CA ILE A 151 8.09 17.43 -17.10
C ILE A 151 7.74 16.91 -15.70
N SER A 152 6.93 17.66 -14.96
CA SER A 152 6.55 17.33 -13.59
C SER A 152 5.65 16.09 -13.54
N LEU A 153 4.62 16.05 -14.38
CA LEU A 153 3.68 14.93 -14.48
C LEU A 153 4.34 13.67 -15.02
N LEU A 154 5.29 13.79 -15.96
CA LEU A 154 6.09 12.68 -16.46
C LEU A 154 6.99 12.12 -15.38
N THR A 155 7.68 13.01 -14.64
CA THR A 155 8.53 12.60 -13.52
C THR A 155 7.72 11.89 -12.44
N PHE A 156 6.55 12.43 -12.08
CA PHE A 156 5.62 11.81 -11.15
C PHE A 156 5.22 10.41 -11.63
N SER A 157 4.71 10.29 -12.86
CA SER A 157 4.24 9.03 -13.45
C SER A 157 5.34 7.96 -13.51
N ILE A 158 6.57 8.33 -13.91
CA ILE A 158 7.72 7.40 -13.97
C ILE A 158 8.08 6.88 -12.57
N ILE A 159 8.09 7.76 -11.57
CA ILE A 159 8.44 7.38 -10.20
C ILE A 159 7.40 6.41 -9.64
N PHE A 160 6.11 6.75 -9.76
CA PHE A 160 5.03 5.89 -9.28
C PHE A 160 4.96 4.56 -10.03
N ALA A 161 5.20 4.55 -11.35
CA ALA A 161 5.25 3.30 -12.12
C ALA A 161 6.39 2.39 -11.67
N ARG A 162 7.55 2.94 -11.31
CA ARG A 162 8.65 2.16 -10.72
C ARG A 162 8.26 1.58 -9.37
N PHE A 163 7.61 2.34 -8.50
CA PHE A 163 7.09 1.82 -7.23
C PHE A 163 6.03 0.73 -7.44
N ALA A 164 5.08 0.95 -8.34
CA ALA A 164 4.03 -0.01 -8.66
C ALA A 164 4.57 -1.33 -9.20
N ARG A 165 5.69 -1.31 -9.93
CA ARG A 165 6.37 -2.51 -10.44
C ARG A 165 7.05 -3.34 -9.36
N HIS A 166 7.55 -2.71 -8.30
CA HIS A 166 8.25 -3.40 -7.20
C HIS A 166 7.35 -3.68 -5.99
N ALA A 167 6.09 -3.22 -6.01
CA ALA A 167 5.12 -3.51 -4.96
C ALA A 167 4.59 -4.94 -5.10
N ASP A 168 4.41 -5.61 -3.95
CA ASP A 168 3.77 -6.92 -3.90
C ASP A 168 2.34 -6.88 -4.48
N PRO A 169 1.85 -7.98 -5.06
CA PRO A 169 0.47 -8.07 -5.53
C PRO A 169 -0.52 -7.72 -4.42
N GLY A 170 -1.38 -6.72 -4.65
CA GLY A 170 -2.38 -6.32 -3.68
C GLY A 170 -3.03 -4.96 -3.98
N PRO A 171 -3.92 -4.48 -3.09
CA PRO A 171 -4.64 -3.22 -3.26
C PRO A 171 -3.73 -2.00 -3.41
N LEU A 172 -2.56 -2.01 -2.75
CA LEU A 172 -1.56 -0.96 -2.87
C LEU A 172 -0.99 -0.88 -4.30
N ARG A 173 -0.64 -2.02 -4.91
CA ARG A 173 -0.14 -2.06 -6.29
C ARG A 173 -1.17 -1.55 -7.27
N ILE A 174 -2.44 -1.93 -7.09
CA ILE A 174 -3.56 -1.43 -7.91
C ILE A 174 -3.70 0.09 -7.73
N GLY A 175 -3.67 0.59 -6.49
CA GLY A 175 -3.73 2.01 -6.18
C GLY A 175 -2.60 2.82 -6.85
N LEU A 176 -1.37 2.30 -6.84
CA LEU A 176 -0.23 2.92 -7.51
C LEU A 176 -0.38 2.93 -9.04
N TRP A 177 -0.91 1.85 -9.65
CA TRP A 177 -1.17 1.83 -11.10
C TRP A 177 -2.30 2.77 -11.51
N LEU A 178 -3.33 2.94 -10.68
CA LEU A 178 -4.38 3.95 -10.90
C LEU A 178 -3.81 5.37 -10.82
N LEU A 179 -2.90 5.64 -9.87
CA LEU A 179 -2.18 6.93 -9.82
C LEU A 179 -1.33 7.18 -11.08
N VAL A 180 -0.68 6.14 -11.62
CA VAL A 180 0.05 6.24 -12.90
C VAL A 180 -0.91 6.52 -14.05
N GLY A 181 -2.05 5.82 -14.11
CA GLY A 181 -3.08 6.07 -15.10
C GLY A 181 -3.58 7.52 -15.05
N GLY A 182 -3.90 8.02 -13.86
CA GLY A 182 -4.33 9.41 -13.66
C GLY A 182 -3.24 10.44 -14.05
N GLY A 183 -1.98 10.15 -13.78
CA GLY A 183 -0.84 10.96 -14.21
C GLY A 183 -0.62 10.97 -15.72
N VAL A 184 -0.83 9.83 -16.39
CA VAL A 184 -0.76 9.74 -17.87
C VAL A 184 -1.94 10.45 -18.54
N SER A 185 -3.14 10.31 -17.98
CA SER A 185 -4.30 11.09 -18.44
C SER A 185 -4.07 12.60 -18.24
N ALA A 186 -3.49 13.01 -17.10
CA ALA A 186 -3.10 14.41 -16.87
C ALA A 186 -2.09 14.91 -17.89
N LEU A 187 -1.09 14.09 -18.27
CA LEU A 187 -0.13 14.44 -19.32
C LEU A 187 -0.80 14.68 -20.66
N GLY A 188 -1.74 13.81 -21.03
CA GLY A 188 -2.51 13.98 -22.26
C GLY A 188 -3.35 15.25 -22.23
N TRP A 189 -3.96 15.54 -21.08
CA TRP A 189 -4.75 16.76 -20.86
C TRP A 189 -3.87 18.01 -20.99
N THR A 190 -2.77 18.10 -20.23
CA THR A 190 -1.84 19.24 -20.29
C THR A 190 -1.18 19.39 -21.67
N PHE A 191 -0.95 18.30 -22.40
CA PHE A 191 -0.44 18.38 -23.78
C PHE A 191 -1.46 19.02 -24.74
N TRP A 192 -2.76 18.91 -24.43
CA TRP A 192 -3.81 19.51 -25.24
C TRP A 192 -3.77 21.04 -25.23
N ASP A 193 -3.24 21.67 -24.18
CA ASP A 193 -3.01 23.12 -24.10
C ASP A 193 -2.11 23.67 -25.23
N VAL A 194 -1.43 22.81 -26.00
CA VAL A 194 -0.72 23.20 -27.22
C VAL A 194 -1.68 23.80 -28.26
N ASP A 195 -2.91 23.30 -28.35
CA ASP A 195 -3.92 23.85 -29.26
C ASP A 195 -4.34 25.26 -28.83
N ASP A 196 -4.52 25.48 -27.53
CA ASP A 196 -4.80 26.81 -26.97
C ASP A 196 -3.67 27.80 -27.21
N ILE A 197 -2.41 27.35 -27.12
CA ILE A 197 -1.24 28.18 -27.45
C ILE A 197 -1.19 28.51 -28.94
N TYR A 198 -1.57 27.56 -29.81
CA TYR A 198 -1.64 27.78 -31.24
C TYR A 198 -2.76 28.77 -31.62
N ILE A 199 -3.94 28.62 -31.04
CA ILE A 199 -5.05 29.57 -31.17
C ILE A 199 -4.60 30.93 -30.67
N LEU A 200 -4.02 31.03 -29.47
CA LEU A 200 -3.49 32.27 -28.94
C LEU A 200 -2.49 32.95 -29.88
N ALA A 201 -1.56 32.20 -30.46
CA ALA A 201 -0.55 32.71 -31.36
C ALA A 201 -1.13 33.25 -32.68
N THR A 202 -2.32 32.77 -33.08
CA THR A 202 -2.97 33.13 -34.36
C THR A 202 -4.09 34.17 -34.20
N THR A 203 -4.84 34.15 -33.10
CA THR A 203 -6.00 35.02 -32.85
C THR A 203 -5.74 36.12 -31.81
N GLY A 204 -4.71 35.94 -30.96
CA GLY A 204 -4.38 36.87 -29.88
C GLY A 204 -5.25 36.77 -28.63
N ALA A 205 -6.19 35.82 -28.60
CA ALA A 205 -7.07 35.53 -27.46
C ALA A 205 -7.23 34.02 -27.27
N VAL A 206 -7.48 33.61 -26.02
CA VAL A 206 -7.83 32.23 -25.65
C VAL A 206 -9.28 32.19 -25.19
N ASP A 207 -10.06 31.26 -25.74
CA ASP A 207 -11.42 30.93 -25.30
C ASP A 207 -11.37 30.11 -24.01
N ALA A 208 -12.26 30.39 -23.07
CA ALA A 208 -12.37 29.63 -21.82
C ALA A 208 -13.19 28.34 -21.95
N GLY A 209 -13.64 27.98 -23.16
CA GLY A 209 -14.46 26.80 -23.41
C GLY A 209 -13.63 25.52 -23.40
N GLU A 210 -13.86 24.63 -22.44
CA GLU A 210 -13.32 23.28 -22.48
C GLU A 210 -13.99 22.47 -23.60
N ASP A 211 -13.20 21.92 -24.51
CA ASP A 211 -13.71 20.94 -25.45
C ASP A 211 -14.05 19.60 -24.76
N THR A 212 -14.88 18.79 -25.42
CA THR A 212 -15.34 17.49 -24.89
C THR A 212 -14.18 16.53 -24.60
N PHE A 213 -13.08 16.63 -25.35
CA PHE A 213 -11.95 15.71 -25.23
C PHE A 213 -11.09 16.03 -23.99
N SER A 214 -10.81 17.32 -23.79
CA SER A 214 -10.18 17.92 -22.61
C SER A 214 -10.97 17.56 -21.34
N ALA A 215 -12.29 17.72 -21.35
CA ALA A 215 -13.15 17.37 -20.23
C ALA A 215 -13.09 15.87 -19.87
N ILE A 216 -13.03 14.97 -20.86
CA ILE A 216 -12.88 13.53 -20.64
C ILE A 216 -11.52 13.20 -20.01
N LEU A 217 -10.43 13.80 -20.52
CA LEU A 217 -9.08 13.57 -19.99
C LEU A 217 -8.94 14.10 -18.56
N ALA A 218 -9.50 15.27 -18.27
CA ALA A 218 -9.58 15.84 -16.93
C ALA A 218 -10.35 14.91 -15.98
N ALA A 219 -11.55 14.45 -16.39
CA ALA A 219 -12.37 13.53 -15.59
C ALA A 219 -11.66 12.20 -15.32
N LEU A 220 -11.00 11.62 -16.33
CA LEU A 220 -10.19 10.41 -16.18
C LEU A 220 -9.02 10.63 -15.23
N SER A 221 -8.32 11.76 -15.36
CA SER A 221 -7.19 12.08 -14.48
C SER A 221 -7.63 12.15 -13.02
N VAL A 222 -8.67 12.94 -12.73
CA VAL A 222 -9.22 13.11 -11.38
C VAL A 222 -9.77 11.79 -10.84
N GLY A 223 -10.55 11.06 -11.64
CA GLY A 223 -11.15 9.79 -11.24
C GLY A 223 -10.11 8.72 -10.91
N LEU A 224 -9.11 8.54 -11.78
CA LEU A 224 -8.04 7.56 -11.58
C LEU A 224 -7.12 7.96 -10.43
N ALA A 225 -6.74 9.23 -10.33
CA ALA A 225 -5.90 9.72 -9.23
C ALA A 225 -6.61 9.61 -7.88
N GLY A 226 -7.90 9.98 -7.81
CA GLY A 226 -8.72 9.88 -6.60
C GLY A 226 -8.92 8.43 -6.15
N ALA A 227 -9.28 7.53 -7.08
CA ALA A 227 -9.41 6.10 -6.80
C ALA A 227 -8.06 5.50 -6.37
N GLY A 228 -6.98 5.86 -7.05
CA GLY A 228 -5.63 5.39 -6.75
C GLY A 228 -5.12 5.86 -5.39
N ALA A 229 -5.32 7.13 -5.04
CA ALA A 229 -4.97 7.67 -3.73
C ALA A 229 -5.79 6.99 -2.62
N THR A 230 -7.08 6.79 -2.84
CA THR A 230 -7.97 6.12 -1.88
C THR A 230 -7.51 4.67 -1.66
N LEU A 231 -7.32 3.90 -2.72
CA LEU A 231 -6.86 2.51 -2.60
C LEU A 231 -5.46 2.38 -1.98
N SER A 232 -4.57 3.34 -2.23
CA SER A 232 -3.22 3.35 -1.64
C SER A 232 -3.23 3.64 -0.14
N VAL A 233 -4.14 4.50 0.32
CA VAL A 233 -4.29 4.87 1.74
C VAL A 233 -5.07 3.82 2.52
N TRP A 234 -6.17 3.32 1.95
CA TRP A 234 -7.08 2.38 2.62
C TRP A 234 -6.72 0.91 2.37
N GLY A 235 -5.85 0.62 1.39
CA GLY A 235 -5.45 -0.74 1.03
C GLY A 235 -4.95 -1.59 2.20
N PRO A 236 -4.02 -1.09 3.05
CA PRO A 236 -3.59 -1.81 4.24
C PRO A 236 -4.74 -2.06 5.23
N ALA A 237 -5.57 -1.05 5.51
CA ALA A 237 -6.72 -1.17 6.40
C ALA A 237 -7.78 -2.17 5.90
N LEU A 238 -8.00 -2.24 4.59
CA LEU A 238 -8.91 -3.21 3.96
C LEU A 238 -8.36 -4.63 3.97
N ALA A 239 -7.03 -4.80 3.91
CA ALA A 239 -6.39 -6.12 3.95
C ALA A 239 -6.25 -6.68 5.38
N THR A 240 -6.17 -5.82 6.40
CA THR A 240 -6.09 -6.19 7.82
C THR A 240 -7.15 -7.20 8.27
N PRO A 241 -8.47 -7.00 8.05
CA PRO A 241 -9.47 -7.95 8.51
C PRO A 241 -9.29 -9.33 7.88
N PHE A 242 -8.96 -9.41 6.58
CA PHE A 242 -8.71 -10.69 5.92
C PHE A 242 -7.49 -11.41 6.48
N ARG A 243 -6.41 -10.68 6.77
CA ARG A 243 -5.22 -11.23 7.44
C ARG A 243 -5.54 -11.76 8.84
N LEU A 244 -6.26 -10.97 9.65
CA LEU A 244 -6.67 -11.38 11.00
C LEU A 244 -7.59 -12.61 10.97
N ILE A 245 -8.53 -12.67 10.02
CA ILE A 245 -9.40 -13.84 9.82
C ILE A 245 -8.57 -15.06 9.40
N GLY A 246 -7.60 -14.89 8.50
CA GLY A 246 -6.67 -15.94 8.09
C GLY A 246 -5.86 -16.48 9.27
N ALA A 247 -5.24 -15.60 10.04
CA ALA A 247 -4.49 -15.94 11.24
C ALA A 247 -5.37 -16.66 12.28
N TYR A 248 -6.60 -16.18 12.51
CA TYR A 248 -7.56 -16.83 13.40
C TYR A 248 -7.95 -18.24 12.93
N ARG A 249 -8.22 -18.40 11.63
CA ARG A 249 -8.53 -19.72 11.05
C ARG A 249 -7.37 -20.68 11.22
N THR A 250 -6.14 -20.25 10.98
CA THR A 250 -4.94 -21.09 11.16
C THR A 250 -4.72 -21.42 12.63
N TYR A 251 -4.85 -20.43 13.53
CA TYR A 251 -4.78 -20.60 14.98
C TYR A 251 -5.76 -21.68 15.49
N ARG A 252 -7.00 -21.65 15.00
CA ARG A 252 -8.04 -22.66 15.28
C ARG A 252 -7.77 -24.02 14.63
N ARG A 253 -7.16 -24.05 13.44
CA ARG A 253 -6.83 -25.30 12.74
C ARG A 253 -5.73 -26.08 13.45
N ILE A 254 -4.76 -25.39 14.03
CA ILE A 254 -3.62 -25.97 14.74
C ILE A 254 -3.96 -26.35 16.19
N GLU A 255 -4.99 -25.71 16.77
CA GLU A 255 -5.45 -25.91 18.15
C GLU A 255 -5.53 -27.39 18.60
N PRO A 256 -6.03 -28.35 17.80
CA PRO A 256 -6.11 -29.75 18.23
C PRO A 256 -4.76 -30.44 18.46
N LEU A 257 -3.75 -30.13 17.65
CA LEU A 257 -2.40 -30.69 17.83
C LEU A 257 -1.72 -30.05 19.05
N TRP A 258 -1.82 -28.73 19.16
CA TRP A 258 -1.32 -27.98 20.32
C TRP A 258 -1.94 -28.48 21.63
N ALA A 259 -3.25 -28.73 21.65
CA ALA A 259 -3.94 -29.21 22.84
C ALA A 259 -3.41 -30.57 23.31
N ALA A 260 -3.17 -31.51 22.38
CA ALA A 260 -2.59 -32.81 22.70
C ALA A 260 -1.16 -32.70 23.24
N LEU A 261 -0.33 -31.85 22.65
CA LEU A 261 1.03 -31.61 23.13
C LEU A 261 1.06 -30.94 24.50
N ARG A 262 0.19 -29.94 24.73
CA ARG A 262 0.07 -29.25 26.02
C ARG A 262 -0.43 -30.17 27.12
N GLU A 263 -1.33 -31.09 26.80
CA GLU A 263 -1.83 -32.08 27.77
C GLU A 263 -0.71 -33.03 28.21
N ALA A 264 0.11 -33.51 27.28
CA ALA A 264 1.24 -34.38 27.58
C ALA A 264 2.42 -33.66 28.26
N VAL A 265 2.73 -32.43 27.82
CA VAL A 265 3.86 -31.63 28.32
C VAL A 265 3.36 -30.24 28.72
N PRO A 266 2.78 -30.07 29.92
CA PRO A 266 2.21 -28.77 30.33
C PRO A 266 3.20 -27.61 30.33
N GLY A 267 4.50 -27.90 30.53
CA GLY A 267 5.58 -26.91 30.56
C GLY A 267 5.87 -26.21 29.23
N ILE A 268 5.29 -26.66 28.12
CA ILE A 268 5.42 -25.97 26.80
C ILE A 268 4.49 -24.76 26.71
N ALA A 269 3.45 -24.70 27.53
CA ALA A 269 2.54 -23.58 27.53
C ALA A 269 3.22 -22.41 28.23
N LEU A 270 3.52 -21.36 27.48
CA LEU A 270 3.93 -20.09 28.06
C LEU A 270 2.74 -19.57 28.90
N ASP A 271 2.94 -18.66 29.85
CA ASP A 271 1.84 -18.17 30.71
C ASP A 271 0.83 -17.33 29.90
N PRO A 272 -0.45 -17.72 29.81
CA PRO A 272 -1.46 -16.94 29.12
C PRO A 272 -1.96 -15.86 30.08
N GLY A 273 -1.35 -14.67 30.05
CA GLY A 273 -2.01 -13.48 30.61
C GLY A 273 -3.45 -13.38 30.08
N PRO A 274 -4.41 -12.84 30.85
CA PRO A 274 -5.82 -12.89 30.48
C PRO A 274 -6.10 -12.28 29.10
N GLY A 275 -6.67 -13.08 28.19
CA GLY A 275 -7.06 -12.69 26.83
C GLY A 275 -6.10 -13.13 25.71
N MET A 276 -6.13 -12.46 24.56
CA MET A 276 -5.05 -12.48 23.55
C MET A 276 -4.25 -11.16 23.64
N PRO A 277 -3.41 -10.97 24.68
CA PRO A 277 -2.51 -9.83 24.70
C PRO A 277 -1.59 -9.89 23.47
N GLY A 278 -1.63 -8.86 22.61
CA GLY A 278 -0.91 -8.83 21.33
C GLY A 278 -1.72 -9.25 20.09
N GLY A 279 -2.98 -9.66 20.25
CA GLY A 279 -3.88 -10.01 19.15
C GLY A 279 -3.65 -11.40 18.54
N VAL A 280 -4.42 -11.74 17.50
CA VAL A 280 -4.47 -13.11 16.96
C VAL A 280 -3.20 -13.53 16.22
N GLU A 281 -2.48 -12.59 15.61
CA GLU A 281 -1.21 -12.88 14.93
C GLU A 281 -0.13 -13.27 15.94
N PHE A 282 -0.07 -12.58 17.08
CA PHE A 282 0.83 -12.92 18.18
C PHE A 282 0.44 -14.25 18.84
N ALA A 283 -0.85 -14.50 19.03
CA ALA A 283 -1.34 -15.78 19.55
C ALA A 283 -0.99 -16.96 18.62
N LEU A 284 -1.04 -16.74 17.29
CA LEU A 284 -0.61 -17.74 16.31
C LEU A 284 0.91 -17.97 16.37
N TYR A 285 1.70 -16.91 16.36
CA TYR A 285 3.16 -16.98 16.51
C TYR A 285 3.57 -17.79 17.74
N ARG A 286 2.98 -17.45 18.89
CA ARG A 286 3.23 -18.15 20.15
C ARG A 286 2.88 -19.62 20.08
N ARG A 287 1.71 -19.97 19.52
CA ARG A 287 1.28 -21.37 19.39
C ARG A 287 2.22 -22.19 18.49
N VAL A 288 2.79 -21.59 17.45
CA VAL A 288 3.80 -22.24 16.61
C VAL A 288 5.03 -22.61 17.44
N ILE A 289 5.53 -21.67 18.25
CA ILE A 289 6.67 -21.91 19.15
C ILE A 289 6.35 -22.99 20.18
N GLU A 290 5.21 -22.91 20.87
CA GLU A 290 4.83 -23.88 21.89
C GLU A 290 4.72 -25.31 21.32
N ILE A 291 4.30 -25.47 20.04
CA ILE A 291 4.31 -26.78 19.36
C ILE A 291 5.74 -27.27 19.12
N ARG A 292 6.66 -26.39 18.70
CA ARG A 292 8.06 -26.75 18.46
C ARG A 292 8.79 -27.04 19.76
N ASP A 293 8.49 -26.33 20.84
CA ASP A 293 8.95 -26.69 22.19
C ASP A 293 8.42 -28.07 22.61
N GLY A 294 7.17 -28.39 22.25
CA GLY A 294 6.61 -29.73 22.40
C GLY A 294 7.39 -30.80 21.63
N HIS A 295 7.81 -30.52 20.40
CA HIS A 295 8.67 -31.44 19.63
C HIS A 295 10.02 -31.66 20.33
N LEU A 296 10.65 -30.58 20.81
CA LEU A 296 11.93 -30.65 21.52
C LEU A 296 11.80 -31.46 22.81
N ALA A 297 10.72 -31.26 23.57
CA ALA A 297 10.46 -32.01 24.80
C ALA A 297 10.22 -33.51 24.52
N LEU A 298 9.55 -33.83 23.42
CA LEU A 298 9.29 -35.22 22.99
C LEU A 298 10.47 -35.87 22.25
N ARG A 299 11.55 -35.14 21.96
CA ARG A 299 12.71 -35.65 21.20
C ARG A 299 13.22 -37.03 21.67
N PRO A 300 13.36 -37.31 22.98
CA PRO A 300 13.81 -38.62 23.47
C PRO A 300 12.83 -39.78 23.23
N TYR A 301 11.61 -39.49 22.77
CA TYR A 301 10.51 -40.45 22.64
C TYR A 301 10.14 -40.73 21.17
N PHE A 302 10.86 -40.13 20.21
CA PHE A 302 10.68 -40.42 18.81
C PHE A 302 11.33 -41.75 18.42
N ASP A 303 10.51 -42.68 17.94
CA ASP A 303 10.97 -43.95 17.39
C ASP A 303 11.55 -43.74 15.98
N PRO A 304 12.83 -44.07 15.74
CA PRO A 304 13.48 -43.88 14.43
C PRO A 304 12.87 -44.75 13.31
N GLU A 305 12.15 -45.82 13.65
CA GLU A 305 11.50 -46.70 12.68
C GLU A 305 10.15 -46.15 12.19
N VAL A 306 9.55 -45.19 12.91
CA VAL A 306 8.23 -44.66 12.55
C VAL A 306 8.24 -43.85 11.25
N PRO A 307 9.19 -42.92 11.00
CA PRO A 307 9.21 -42.17 9.75
C PRO A 307 9.22 -43.01 8.46
N PRO A 308 10.11 -44.01 8.27
CA PRO A 308 10.10 -44.83 7.05
C PRO A 308 8.83 -45.68 6.93
N VAL A 309 8.29 -46.21 8.04
CA VAL A 309 7.02 -46.95 8.04
C VAL A 309 5.85 -46.05 7.67
N ALA A 310 5.81 -44.81 8.19
CA ALA A 310 4.80 -43.83 7.87
C ALA A 310 4.84 -43.42 6.39
N GLU A 311 6.03 -43.26 5.83
CA GLU A 311 6.21 -42.96 4.40
C GLU A 311 5.68 -44.10 3.52
N ALA A 312 6.05 -45.34 3.83
CA ALA A 312 5.60 -46.52 3.09
C ALA A 312 4.07 -46.69 3.14
N GLU A 313 3.47 -46.54 4.33
CA GLU A 313 2.01 -46.61 4.49
C GLU A 313 1.29 -45.42 3.83
N ALA A 314 1.87 -44.21 3.86
CA ALA A 314 1.33 -43.04 3.17
C ALA A 314 1.30 -43.24 1.65
N ARG A 315 2.38 -43.76 1.06
CA ARG A 315 2.44 -44.10 -0.37
C ARG A 315 1.45 -45.20 -0.73
N LYS A 316 1.36 -46.25 0.07
CA LYS A 316 0.40 -47.35 -0.12
C LYS A 316 -1.05 -46.87 -0.04
N ALA A 317 -1.34 -45.94 0.88
CA ALA A 317 -2.63 -45.29 1.01
C ALA A 317 -2.91 -44.23 -0.07
N LYS A 318 -1.99 -44.02 -1.03
CA LYS A 318 -2.08 -43.04 -2.11
C LYS A 318 -2.31 -41.61 -1.61
N ILE A 319 -1.68 -41.25 -0.50
CA ILE A 319 -1.66 -39.86 -0.03
C ILE A 319 -0.92 -39.00 -1.08
N PRO A 320 -1.45 -37.83 -1.48
CA PRO A 320 -0.75 -36.96 -2.43
C PRO A 320 0.66 -36.63 -1.96
N GLU A 321 1.64 -36.64 -2.86
CA GLU A 321 3.06 -36.43 -2.54
C GLU A 321 3.30 -35.21 -1.65
N ALA A 322 2.65 -34.07 -1.97
CA ALA A 322 2.74 -32.83 -1.21
C ALA A 322 2.27 -32.92 0.27
N ARG A 323 1.62 -34.02 0.66
CA ARG A 323 1.07 -34.26 2.01
C ARG A 323 1.76 -35.41 2.73
N ILE A 324 2.66 -36.14 2.07
CA ILE A 324 3.33 -37.30 2.67
C ILE A 324 4.19 -36.85 3.86
N ALA A 325 5.03 -35.83 3.67
CA ALA A 325 5.91 -35.33 4.73
C ALA A 325 5.12 -34.83 5.96
N ALA A 326 4.02 -34.08 5.77
CA ALA A 326 3.15 -33.68 6.89
C ALA A 326 2.45 -34.87 7.59
N THR A 327 2.20 -35.95 6.85
CA THR A 327 1.65 -37.20 7.43
C THR A 327 2.69 -37.96 8.24
N ILE A 328 3.93 -38.00 7.76
CA ILE A 328 5.07 -38.60 8.47
C ILE A 328 5.29 -37.89 9.80
N GLU A 329 5.38 -36.56 9.80
CA GLU A 329 5.55 -35.77 11.04
C GLU A 329 4.39 -35.98 12.02
N ALA A 330 3.15 -35.97 11.53
CA ALA A 330 1.97 -36.24 12.36
C ALA A 330 1.99 -37.67 12.95
N ALA A 331 2.45 -38.66 12.21
CA ALA A 331 2.55 -40.04 12.67
C ALA A 331 3.67 -40.21 13.71
N ALA A 332 4.82 -39.60 13.46
CA ALA A 332 5.96 -39.58 14.38
C ALA A 332 5.58 -38.94 15.72
N LEU A 333 4.91 -37.79 15.70
CA LEU A 333 4.36 -37.16 16.92
C LEU A 333 3.36 -38.06 17.64
N ALA A 334 2.55 -38.82 16.90
CA ALA A 334 1.50 -39.65 17.48
C ALA A 334 2.09 -40.85 18.22
N ALA A 335 3.12 -41.46 17.64
CA ALA A 335 3.89 -42.51 18.28
C ALA A 335 4.70 -41.97 19.47
N ALA A 336 5.34 -40.81 19.32
CA ALA A 336 6.14 -40.18 20.38
C ALA A 336 5.30 -39.84 21.62
N LEU A 337 4.06 -39.36 21.45
CA LEU A 337 3.15 -39.11 22.56
C LEU A 337 2.79 -40.41 23.31
N VAL A 338 2.55 -41.51 22.60
CA VAL A 338 2.29 -42.82 23.22
C VAL A 338 3.54 -43.35 23.94
N ALA A 339 4.73 -43.18 23.35
CA ALA A 339 5.99 -43.57 23.97
C ALA A 339 6.29 -42.74 25.22
N PHE A 340 5.98 -41.43 25.18
CA PHE A 340 6.08 -40.52 26.32
C PHE A 340 5.20 -40.94 27.49
N GLU A 341 3.91 -41.20 27.23
CA GLU A 341 2.96 -41.68 28.25
C GLU A 341 3.43 -43.00 28.88
N ALA A 342 4.05 -43.88 28.09
CA ALA A 342 4.56 -45.16 28.56
C ALA A 342 6.01 -45.11 29.08
N GLY A 343 6.64 -43.93 29.13
CA GLY A 343 8.02 -43.76 29.60
C GLY A 343 9.11 -44.39 28.72
N ARG A 344 8.80 -44.80 27.49
CA ARG A 344 9.75 -45.45 26.58
C ARG A 344 10.57 -44.43 25.81
N ARG A 345 11.89 -44.44 26.04
CA ARG A 345 12.84 -43.58 25.32
C ARG A 345 13.54 -44.36 24.20
N TYR A 346 13.82 -43.66 23.13
CA TYR A 346 14.60 -44.13 21.99
C TYR A 346 15.95 -43.39 21.97
N ALA A 347 17.00 -44.04 21.44
CA ALA A 347 18.33 -43.45 21.40
C ALA A 347 18.34 -42.21 20.45
N PRO A 348 18.96 -41.08 20.83
CA PRO A 348 18.86 -39.82 20.08
C PRO A 348 19.61 -39.78 18.74
N ASP A 349 20.40 -40.80 18.42
CA ASP A 349 21.55 -40.65 17.51
C ASP A 349 21.21 -40.68 16.00
N ASP A 350 19.98 -41.03 15.61
CA ASP A 350 19.63 -41.23 14.18
C ASP A 350 18.42 -40.44 13.67
N VAL A 351 17.80 -39.55 14.45
CA VAL A 351 16.72 -38.69 13.92
C VAL A 351 17.35 -37.48 13.24
N PRO A 352 17.28 -37.35 11.89
CA PRO A 352 17.76 -36.15 11.23
C PRO A 352 16.90 -35.02 11.75
N ALA A 353 17.52 -34.06 12.42
CA ALA A 353 16.85 -32.83 12.74
C ALA A 353 16.61 -32.12 11.42
N THR A 354 15.41 -32.28 10.85
CA THR A 354 14.96 -31.53 9.68
C THR A 354 14.70 -30.09 10.14
N TYR A 355 15.77 -29.38 10.50
CA TYR A 355 15.77 -27.93 10.59
C TYR A 355 15.73 -27.43 9.16
N LEU A 356 14.51 -27.21 8.65
CA LEU A 356 14.33 -26.32 7.52
C LEU A 356 14.87 -24.94 7.94
N ASP A 357 15.72 -24.34 7.11
CA ASP A 357 16.16 -22.94 7.21
C ASP A 357 14.99 -22.08 7.71
N GLU A 358 15.17 -21.36 8.83
CA GLU A 358 14.12 -20.64 9.58
C GLU A 358 13.00 -20.13 8.66
N PRO A 359 11.92 -20.91 8.48
CA PRO A 359 10.85 -20.50 7.62
C PRO A 359 10.13 -19.36 8.32
N ASP A 360 9.71 -18.35 7.55
CA ASP A 360 8.79 -17.33 8.04
C ASP A 360 7.64 -17.98 8.82
N ILE A 361 7.23 -17.38 9.93
CA ILE A 361 6.23 -17.93 10.86
C ILE A 361 4.92 -18.27 10.13
N ALA A 362 4.59 -17.54 9.07
CA ALA A 362 3.43 -17.85 8.23
C ALA A 362 3.57 -19.19 7.51
N THR A 363 4.75 -19.49 6.96
CA THR A 363 5.08 -20.76 6.32
C THR A 363 5.02 -21.91 7.32
N GLU A 364 5.58 -21.68 8.51
CA GLU A 364 5.60 -22.66 9.58
C GLU A 364 4.19 -22.95 10.13
N ALA A 365 3.38 -21.91 10.32
CA ALA A 365 1.98 -22.06 10.69
C ALA A 365 1.18 -22.82 9.62
N ALA A 366 1.42 -22.56 8.33
CA ALA A 366 0.78 -23.29 7.24
C ALA A 366 1.18 -24.77 7.24
N TRP A 367 2.45 -25.07 7.49
CA TRP A 367 2.96 -26.42 7.65
C TRP A 367 2.30 -27.17 8.81
N LEU A 368 2.29 -26.58 10.01
CA LEU A 368 1.67 -27.15 11.19
C LEU A 368 0.15 -27.33 11.04
N ALA A 369 -0.52 -26.51 10.23
CA ALA A 369 -1.92 -26.72 9.88
C ALA A 369 -2.13 -27.99 9.04
N GLU A 370 -1.22 -28.31 8.11
CA GLU A 370 -1.24 -29.56 7.35
C GLU A 370 -0.89 -30.77 8.22
N VAL A 371 0.10 -30.66 9.11
CA VAL A 371 0.43 -31.70 10.10
C VAL A 371 -0.78 -31.96 11.00
N THR A 372 -1.44 -30.91 11.51
CA THR A 372 -2.65 -31.04 12.34
C THR A 372 -3.82 -31.67 11.56
N ARG A 373 -3.94 -31.36 10.26
CA ARG A 373 -4.94 -32.00 9.39
C ARG A 373 -4.67 -33.50 9.27
N ALA A 374 -3.42 -33.90 9.03
CA ALA A 374 -3.03 -35.30 8.97
C ALA A 374 -3.24 -36.00 10.33
N TRP A 375 -2.82 -35.37 11.42
CA TRP A 375 -3.03 -35.82 12.80
C TRP A 375 -4.47 -36.21 13.10
N ARG A 376 -5.43 -35.41 12.62
CA ARG A 376 -6.86 -35.61 12.88
C ARG A 376 -7.55 -36.57 11.93
N ARG A 377 -7.08 -36.67 10.68
CA ARG A 377 -7.87 -37.30 9.59
C ARG A 377 -7.16 -38.43 8.86
N SER A 378 -5.86 -38.60 9.04
CA SER A 378 -5.10 -39.63 8.33
C SER A 378 -5.27 -40.99 9.02
N LEU A 379 -5.73 -41.98 8.27
CA LEU A 379 -5.80 -43.37 8.74
C LEU A 379 -4.40 -43.94 9.01
N VAL A 380 -3.38 -43.48 8.29
CA VAL A 380 -1.98 -43.89 8.51
C VAL A 380 -1.52 -43.47 9.91
N VAL A 381 -1.82 -42.23 10.32
CA VAL A 381 -1.51 -41.74 11.67
C VAL A 381 -2.25 -42.54 12.73
N GLY A 382 -3.52 -42.88 12.48
CA GLY A 382 -4.31 -43.75 13.37
C GLY A 382 -3.66 -45.13 13.57
N ARG A 383 -3.33 -45.82 12.47
CA ARG A 383 -2.69 -47.15 12.52
C ARG A 383 -1.36 -47.14 13.25
N ILE A 384 -0.53 -46.12 13.02
CA ILE A 384 0.77 -45.99 13.68
C ILE A 384 0.59 -45.74 15.18
N ARG A 385 -0.37 -44.89 15.56
CA ARG A 385 -0.71 -44.66 16.97
C ARG A 385 -1.17 -45.95 17.65
N ASP A 386 -2.02 -46.73 17.00
CA ASP A 386 -2.53 -47.99 17.55
C ASP A 386 -1.41 -49.03 17.67
N HIS A 387 -0.53 -49.14 16.67
CA HIS A 387 0.64 -50.01 16.72
C HIS A 387 1.61 -49.61 17.85
N ALA A 388 1.85 -48.30 18.03
CA ALA A 388 2.67 -47.79 19.13
C ALA A 388 2.08 -48.12 20.51
N ARG A 389 0.74 -48.11 20.63
CA ARG A 389 0.03 -48.52 21.86
C ARG A 389 0.14 -50.01 22.12
N GLU A 390 -0.02 -50.85 21.10
CA GLU A 390 0.14 -52.30 21.24
C GLU A 390 1.55 -52.69 21.66
N SER A 391 2.55 -52.09 21.02
CA SER A 391 3.96 -52.24 21.40
C SER A 391 4.23 -51.74 22.81
N ALA A 392 3.43 -50.77 23.30
CA ALA A 392 3.56 -50.25 24.65
C ALA A 392 3.18 -51.25 25.73
N THR A 393 2.05 -51.90 25.51
CA THR A 393 1.44 -52.82 26.47
C THR A 393 2.21 -54.14 26.57
N ARG A 394 2.97 -54.53 25.54
CA ARG A 394 3.78 -55.77 25.54
C ARG A 394 5.07 -55.69 26.35
N VAL A 395 5.50 -54.49 26.73
CA VAL A 395 6.77 -54.25 27.44
C VAL A 395 6.56 -54.07 28.96
N LEU A 396 5.31 -53.81 29.38
CA LEU A 396 4.86 -53.87 30.77
C LEU A 396 4.48 -55.31 31.14
#